data_AF-A0A4D6MDU5-F1
#
_entry.id   AF-A0A4D6MDU5-F1
#
_cell.length_a   1.000
_cell.length_b   1.000
_cell.length_c   1.000
_cell.angle_alpha   90.00
_cell.angle_beta   90.00
_cell.angle_gamma   90.00
#
_symmetry.space_group_name_H-M   'P 1'
#
loop_
_entity.id
_entity.type
_entity.pdbx_description
1 polymer ?
#
loop_
_entity_poly.entity_id
_entity_poly.type
_entity_poly.pdbx_seq_one_letter_code
_entity_poly.pdbx_strand_id
1 'polypeptide(L)'
;MNSDGWICNTVEEIKPLGLQLLRKYVQRPVWTVGPLLPSAKGSKHRAGKESGIALEACMEWLDLKDESFVVYVSFGSQNTISASQMMALAEGLEKSGRSFVWVIRPPVGFDIDGEFREEWSPKGFEERMRDTKKGLLVQKWGPQLEILSHKST
;
A
#
# COMPACT_ATOMS: atom_id res chain seq x y z
N MET A 1 -26.26 18.97 -7.47
CA MET A 1 -26.04 17.52 -7.30
C MET A 1 -27.40 16.85 -7.31
N ASN A 2 -27.67 15.94 -8.26
CA ASN A 2 -29.00 15.37 -8.52
C ASN A 2 -29.15 13.92 -7.99
N SER A 3 -28.39 13.52 -6.96
CA SER A 3 -28.44 12.15 -6.42
C SER A 3 -29.45 12.04 -5.28
N ASP A 4 -30.31 11.02 -5.28
CA ASP A 4 -31.35 10.83 -4.23
C ASP A 4 -30.78 10.53 -2.84
N GLY A 5 -29.53 10.07 -2.76
CA GLY A 5 -28.80 9.88 -1.52
C GLY A 5 -27.34 9.51 -1.79
N TRP A 6 -26.63 9.17 -0.72
CA TRP A 6 -25.21 8.85 -0.75
C TRP A 6 -24.96 7.50 -0.09
N ILE A 7 -24.16 6.67 -0.76
CA ILE A 7 -23.68 5.40 -0.22
C ILE A 7 -22.20 5.58 0.11
N CYS A 8 -21.84 5.40 1.37
CA CYS A 8 -20.49 5.60 1.86
C CYS A 8 -19.87 4.29 2.34
N ASN A 9 -18.71 3.94 1.79
CA ASN A 9 -17.90 2.83 2.29
C ASN A 9 -17.20 3.22 3.60
N THR A 10 -17.97 3.24 4.68
CA THR A 10 -17.54 3.51 6.05
C THR A 10 -18.60 2.96 7.01
N VAL A 11 -18.35 3.02 8.31
CA VAL A 11 -19.30 2.67 9.37
C VAL A 11 -19.45 3.87 10.31
N GLU A 12 -20.56 3.94 11.05
CA GLU A 12 -20.85 5.09 11.93
C GLU A 12 -19.76 5.30 13.00
N GLU A 13 -19.19 4.19 13.48
CA GLU A 13 -18.23 4.15 14.58
C GLU A 13 -16.88 4.78 14.20
N ILE A 14 -16.49 4.73 12.92
CA ILE A 14 -15.19 5.24 12.47
C ILE A 14 -15.23 6.77 12.25
N LYS A 15 -16.36 7.33 11.78
CA LYS A 15 -16.47 8.76 11.42
C LYS A 15 -17.79 9.40 11.87
N PRO A 16 -18.12 9.37 13.17
CA PRO A 16 -19.42 9.85 13.66
C PRO A 16 -19.65 11.34 13.32
N LEU A 17 -18.68 12.20 13.61
CA LEU A 17 -18.77 13.63 13.31
C LEU A 17 -18.78 13.91 11.80
N GLY A 18 -17.95 13.21 11.03
CA GLY A 18 -17.87 13.38 9.58
C GLY A 18 -19.19 13.05 8.88
N LEU A 19 -19.84 11.96 9.30
CA LEU A 19 -21.14 11.55 8.77
C LEU A 19 -22.25 12.50 9.20
N GLN A 20 -22.23 12.99 10.44
CA GLN A 20 -23.18 14.00 10.90
C GLN A 20 -23.08 15.29 10.07
N LEU A 21 -21.85 15.78 9.83
CA LEU A 21 -21.61 16.96 9.02
C LEU A 21 -22.03 16.72 7.56
N LEU A 22 -21.70 15.56 7.00
CA LEU A 22 -22.10 15.19 5.64
C LEU A 22 -23.62 15.19 5.49
N ARG A 23 -24.36 14.56 6.41
CA ARG A 23 -25.84 14.54 6.41
C ARG A 23 -26.44 15.95 6.47
N LYS A 24 -25.90 16.82 7.33
CA LYS A 24 -26.33 18.23 7.43
C LYS A 24 -26.06 19.01 6.15
N TYR A 25 -24.92 18.75 5.50
CA TYR A 25 -24.51 19.44 4.28
C TYR A 25 -25.33 18.98 3.07
N VAL A 26 -25.47 17.67 2.86
CA VAL A 26 -26.16 17.13 1.68
C VAL A 26 -27.68 17.18 1.80
N GLN A 27 -28.23 17.26 3.02
CA GLN A 27 -29.67 17.27 3.33
C GLN A 27 -30.45 16.16 2.62
N ARG A 28 -29.81 14.99 2.49
CA ARG A 28 -30.32 13.78 1.83
C ARG A 28 -29.88 12.55 2.62
N PRO A 29 -30.51 11.38 2.41
CA PRO A 29 -30.09 10.13 3.03
C PRO A 29 -28.60 9.82 2.77
N VAL A 30 -27.90 9.39 3.82
CA VAL A 30 -26.51 8.91 3.78
C VAL A 30 -26.47 7.55 4.44
N TRP A 31 -26.23 6.51 3.64
CA TRP A 31 -26.11 5.12 4.08
C TRP A 31 -24.65 4.72 4.20
N THR A 32 -24.27 4.25 5.37
CA THR A 32 -22.98 3.64 5.64
C THR A 32 -23.08 2.13 5.36
N VAL A 33 -22.30 1.65 4.39
CA VAL A 33 -22.34 0.24 3.94
C VAL A 33 -20.97 -0.44 4.05
N GLY A 34 -20.06 0.17 4.81
CA GLY A 34 -18.70 -0.32 4.96
C GLY A 34 -18.53 -1.36 6.07
N PRO A 35 -17.31 -1.89 6.22
CA PRO A 35 -16.26 -1.86 5.19
C PRO A 35 -16.66 -2.78 4.02
N LEU A 36 -16.57 -2.27 2.78
CA LEU A 36 -16.73 -3.09 1.59
C LEU A 36 -15.56 -4.06 1.52
N LEU A 37 -15.85 -5.33 1.80
CA LEU A 37 -14.81 -6.32 1.90
C LEU A 37 -14.30 -6.73 0.51
N PRO A 38 -12.97 -6.84 0.36
CA PRO A 38 -12.32 -7.55 -0.72
C PRO A 38 -12.99 -8.91 -1.03
N SER A 39 -13.37 -9.19 -2.29
CA SER A 39 -13.91 -10.51 -2.70
C SER A 39 -12.94 -11.65 -2.36
N ALA A 40 -13.46 -12.75 -1.79
CA ALA A 40 -12.71 -13.93 -1.36
C ALA A 40 -12.07 -14.74 -2.51
N LYS A 41 -12.40 -14.46 -3.77
CA LYS A 41 -11.86 -15.18 -4.94
C LYS A 41 -10.44 -14.74 -5.36
N GLY A 42 -9.70 -14.07 -4.47
CA GLY A 42 -8.33 -13.62 -4.70
C GLY A 42 -8.21 -12.45 -5.69
N SER A 43 -7.06 -11.78 -5.69
CA SER A 43 -6.74 -10.64 -6.56
C SER A 43 -6.66 -10.95 -8.06
N LYS A 44 -6.74 -12.23 -8.48
CA LYS A 44 -6.67 -12.63 -9.90
C LYS A 44 -7.70 -11.93 -10.81
N HIS A 45 -8.76 -11.35 -10.23
CA HIS A 45 -9.80 -10.62 -10.95
C HIS A 45 -9.90 -9.12 -10.63
N ARG A 46 -8.98 -8.52 -9.87
CA ARG A 46 -8.94 -7.06 -9.70
C ARG A 46 -8.10 -6.42 -10.79
N ALA A 47 -8.78 -6.21 -11.91
CA ALA A 47 -8.50 -5.26 -12.99
C ALA A 47 -7.11 -4.57 -12.98
N GLY A 48 -6.21 -5.08 -13.81
CA GLY A 48 -5.64 -4.24 -14.88
C GLY A 48 -4.17 -3.89 -14.83
N LYS A 49 -3.44 -4.11 -13.73
CA LYS A 49 -2.01 -3.82 -13.67
C LYS A 49 -1.19 -5.01 -13.18
N GLU A 50 -0.14 -5.32 -13.94
CA GLU A 50 0.80 -6.40 -13.66
C GLU A 50 1.60 -6.07 -12.39
N SER A 51 1.62 -7.03 -11.45
CA SER A 51 2.39 -6.90 -10.22
C SER A 51 3.88 -6.92 -10.56
N GLY A 52 4.69 -6.07 -9.92
CA GLY A 52 6.15 -6.10 -10.07
C GLY A 52 6.81 -7.30 -9.40
N ILE A 53 6.02 -8.19 -8.79
CA ILE A 53 6.45 -9.46 -8.24
C ILE A 53 5.37 -10.52 -8.43
N ALA A 54 5.76 -11.78 -8.68
CA ALA A 54 4.84 -12.90 -8.62
C ALA A 54 4.23 -13.02 -7.22
N LEU A 55 2.93 -13.33 -7.14
CA LEU A 55 2.24 -13.46 -5.86
C LEU A 55 2.92 -14.51 -4.99
N GLU A 56 3.26 -15.65 -5.59
CA GLU A 56 3.90 -16.79 -4.95
C GLU A 56 5.26 -16.39 -4.34
N ALA A 57 6.10 -15.67 -5.08
CA ALA A 57 7.39 -15.20 -4.59
C ALA A 57 7.25 -14.18 -3.43
N CYS A 58 6.21 -13.33 -3.47
CA CYS A 58 5.92 -12.41 -2.38
C CYS A 58 5.48 -13.15 -1.11
N MET A 59 4.61 -14.15 -1.25
CA MET A 59 4.15 -14.97 -0.13
C MET A 59 5.29 -15.81 0.46
N GLU A 60 6.12 -16.44 -0.38
CA GLU A 60 7.31 -17.18 0.07
C GLU A 60 8.26 -16.31 0.88
N TRP A 61 8.47 -15.04 0.48
CA TRP A 61 9.30 -14.12 1.26
C TRP A 61 8.69 -13.77 2.63
N LEU A 62 7.37 -13.58 2.68
CA LEU A 62 6.64 -13.27 3.93
C LEU A 62 6.59 -14.46 4.88
N ASP A 63 6.50 -15.69 4.36
CA ASP A 63 6.50 -16.94 5.13
C ASP A 63 7.82 -17.17 5.88
N LEU A 64 8.91 -16.56 5.43
CA LEU A 64 10.21 -16.59 6.13
C LEU A 64 10.30 -15.62 7.32
N LYS A 65 9.23 -14.89 7.63
CA LYS A 65 9.22 -13.83 8.66
C LYS A 65 8.38 -14.24 9.86
N ASP A 66 8.78 -13.75 11.03
CA ASP A 66 8.01 -13.87 12.26
C ASP A 66 6.67 -13.13 12.15
N GLU A 67 5.70 -13.57 12.95
CA GLU A 67 4.36 -12.98 13.02
C GLU A 67 4.41 -11.49 13.41
N SER A 68 3.62 -10.66 12.73
CA SER A 68 3.55 -9.19 12.95
C SER A 68 4.92 -8.48 13.01
N PHE A 69 5.90 -8.95 12.22
CA PHE A 69 7.27 -8.41 12.20
C PHE A 69 7.61 -7.62 10.93
N VAL A 70 6.73 -7.66 9.92
CA VAL A 70 6.91 -7.03 8.62
C VAL A 70 6.12 -5.74 8.54
N VAL A 71 6.78 -4.64 8.17
CA VAL A 71 6.11 -3.37 7.87
C VAL A 71 5.73 -3.32 6.39
N TYR A 72 4.46 -3.15 6.08
CA TYR A 72 4.01 -2.86 4.72
C TYR A 72 4.00 -1.36 4.44
N VAL A 73 4.65 -0.95 3.34
CA VAL A 73 4.76 0.45 2.92
C VAL A 73 4.21 0.62 1.50
N SER A 74 3.20 1.47 1.35
CA SER A 74 2.60 1.84 0.08
C SER A 74 1.98 3.24 0.15
N PHE A 75 2.20 4.04 -0.90
CA PHE A 75 1.58 5.36 -1.06
C PHE A 75 0.31 5.31 -1.94
N GLY A 76 -0.24 4.11 -2.12
CA GLY A 76 -1.43 3.86 -2.92
C GLY A 76 -1.16 3.92 -4.43
N SER A 77 -2.23 3.94 -5.20
CA SER A 77 -2.17 3.77 -6.66
C SER A 77 -1.91 5.05 -7.46
N GLN A 78 -2.00 6.22 -6.83
CA GLN A 78 -1.97 7.52 -7.52
C GLN A 78 -0.93 8.49 -6.97
N ASN A 79 -0.30 8.19 -5.84
CA ASN A 79 0.64 9.09 -5.19
C ASN A 79 2.02 8.45 -5.03
N THR A 80 3.01 9.31 -4.87
CA THR A 80 4.40 8.97 -4.56
C THR A 80 5.00 10.12 -3.75
N ILE A 81 6.23 9.95 -3.28
CA ILE A 81 6.96 10.91 -2.44
C ILE A 81 8.10 11.57 -3.22
N SER A 82 8.66 12.67 -2.72
CA SER A 82 9.84 13.27 -3.37
C SER A 82 11.04 12.33 -3.30
N ALA A 83 12.03 12.54 -4.19
CA ALA A 83 13.27 11.75 -4.15
C ALA A 83 14.00 11.87 -2.80
N SER A 84 13.99 13.07 -2.20
CA SER A 84 14.57 13.29 -0.87
C SER A 84 13.84 12.55 0.25
N GLN A 85 12.50 12.47 0.19
CA GLN A 85 11.71 11.69 1.13
C GLN A 85 11.93 10.19 0.94
N MET A 86 12.11 9.73 -0.31
CA MET A 86 12.40 8.35 -0.65
C MET A 86 13.74 7.89 -0.07
N MET A 87 14.78 8.73 -0.22
CA MET A 87 16.09 8.53 0.40
C MET A 87 15.96 8.40 1.93
N ALA A 88 15.28 9.35 2.57
CA ALA A 88 15.09 9.35 4.01
C ALA A 88 14.28 8.14 4.52
N LEU A 89 13.27 7.71 3.76
CA LEU A 89 12.47 6.53 4.07
C LEU A 89 13.31 5.25 3.96
N ALA A 90 14.10 5.10 2.91
CA ALA A 90 15.01 3.96 2.74
C ALA A 90 16.01 3.87 3.90
N GLU A 91 16.64 4.98 4.28
CA GLU A 91 17.50 5.03 5.46
C GLU A 91 16.77 4.65 6.75
N GLY A 92 15.55 5.17 6.94
CA GLY A 92 14.74 4.90 8.13
C GLY A 92 14.35 3.43 8.23
N LEU A 93 13.94 2.82 7.12
CA LEU A 93 13.63 1.39 7.04
C LEU A 93 14.85 0.54 7.36
N GLU A 94 16.01 0.85 6.79
CA GLU A 94 17.26 0.13 7.06
C GLU A 94 17.66 0.24 8.54
N LYS A 95 17.63 1.46 9.10
CA LYS A 95 17.98 1.73 10.50
C LYS A 95 16.97 1.12 11.49
N SER A 96 15.72 0.92 11.09
CA SER A 96 14.67 0.36 11.96
C SER A 96 14.96 -1.10 12.38
N GLY A 97 15.75 -1.82 11.59
CA GLY A 97 16.02 -3.25 11.78
C GLY A 97 14.81 -4.18 11.57
N ARG A 98 13.62 -3.63 11.29
CA ARG A 98 12.41 -4.39 10.96
C ARG A 98 12.47 -4.93 9.54
N SER A 99 11.80 -6.06 9.31
CA SER A 99 11.57 -6.50 7.94
C SER A 99 10.49 -5.63 7.30
N PHE A 100 10.53 -5.42 5.99
CA PHE A 100 9.51 -4.60 5.31
C PHE A 100 9.24 -5.06 3.89
N VAL A 101 8.01 -4.82 3.43
CA VAL A 101 7.63 -4.85 2.02
C VAL A 101 7.32 -3.42 1.61
N TRP A 102 8.05 -2.89 0.62
CA TRP A 102 7.81 -1.55 0.10
C TRP A 102 7.41 -1.62 -1.36
N VAL A 103 6.16 -1.24 -1.64
CA VAL A 103 5.69 -1.02 -3.02
C VAL A 103 6.24 0.32 -3.49
N ILE A 104 7.30 0.27 -4.29
CA ILE A 104 8.09 1.42 -4.69
C ILE A 104 7.70 1.90 -6.09
N ARG A 105 7.68 3.22 -6.25
CA ARG A 105 7.40 3.91 -7.51
C ARG A 105 8.35 5.09 -7.65
N PRO A 106 8.58 5.57 -8.88
CA PRO A 106 9.36 6.78 -9.10
C PRO A 106 8.85 7.98 -8.30
N PRO A 107 9.73 8.91 -7.90
CA PRO A 107 9.37 10.04 -7.07
C PRO A 107 8.53 11.08 -7.82
N VAL A 108 7.98 12.04 -7.09
CA VAL A 108 7.19 13.13 -7.67
C VAL A 108 7.98 13.84 -8.77
N GLY A 109 7.35 14.06 -9.92
CA GLY A 109 7.96 14.68 -11.09
C GLY A 109 8.53 13.70 -12.12
N PHE A 110 8.47 12.40 -11.85
CA PHE A 110 8.86 11.34 -12.78
C PHE A 110 7.64 10.51 -13.22
N ASP A 111 7.80 9.73 -14.29
CA ASP A 111 6.77 8.80 -14.74
C ASP A 111 6.49 7.75 -13.66
N ILE A 112 5.24 7.68 -13.18
CA ILE A 112 4.83 6.79 -12.09
C ILE A 112 4.92 5.31 -12.46
N ASP A 113 4.84 4.99 -13.75
CA ASP A 113 4.98 3.62 -14.27
C ASP A 113 6.43 3.36 -14.79
N GLY A 114 7.35 4.32 -14.60
CA GLY A 114 8.76 4.22 -14.95
C GLY A 114 9.59 3.31 -14.02
N GLU A 115 10.81 3.00 -14.45
CA GLU A 115 11.72 2.13 -13.71
C GLU A 115 12.32 2.83 -12.48
N PHE A 116 12.55 2.06 -11.42
CA PHE A 116 13.23 2.54 -10.23
C PHE A 116 14.71 2.82 -10.52
N ARG A 117 15.26 3.89 -9.93
CA ARG A 117 16.66 4.27 -10.10
C ARG A 117 17.39 4.24 -8.77
N GLU A 118 18.61 3.71 -8.78
CA GLU A 118 19.44 3.56 -7.58
C GLU A 118 19.64 4.89 -6.84
N GLU A 119 19.72 6.02 -7.57
CA GLU A 119 19.91 7.37 -7.04
C GLU A 119 18.82 7.85 -6.06
N TRP A 120 17.67 7.18 -6.01
CA TRP A 120 16.56 7.52 -5.09
C TRP A 120 16.66 6.83 -3.73
N SER A 121 17.69 6.02 -3.52
CA SER A 121 17.95 5.30 -2.27
C SER A 121 19.44 5.34 -1.91
N PRO A 122 19.81 4.98 -0.67
CA PRO A 122 21.22 4.88 -0.30
C PRO A 122 21.97 3.94 -1.22
N LYS A 123 23.20 4.29 -1.60
CA LYS A 123 24.04 3.46 -2.49
C LYS A 123 24.05 1.99 -2.06
N GLY A 124 23.76 1.06 -2.97
CA GLY A 124 23.71 -0.38 -2.69
C GLY A 124 22.55 -0.85 -1.80
N PHE A 125 21.52 -0.02 -1.55
CA PHE A 125 20.38 -0.37 -0.70
C PHE A 125 19.64 -1.61 -1.20
N GLU A 126 19.33 -1.69 -2.50
CA GLU A 126 18.61 -2.85 -3.05
C GLU A 126 19.39 -4.16 -2.88
N GLU A 127 20.70 -4.12 -3.11
CA GLU A 127 21.59 -5.27 -2.90
C GLU A 127 21.60 -5.71 -1.44
N ARG A 128 21.76 -4.77 -0.49
CA ARG A 128 21.70 -5.11 0.93
C ARG A 128 20.35 -5.69 1.33
N MET A 129 19.24 -5.16 0.82
CA MET A 129 17.91 -5.67 1.14
C MET A 129 17.70 -7.10 0.63
N ARG A 130 18.21 -7.39 -0.59
CA ARG A 130 18.18 -8.73 -1.18
C ARG A 130 19.05 -9.72 -0.39
N ASP A 131 20.29 -9.35 -0.09
CA ASP A 131 21.26 -10.26 0.53
C ASP A 131 20.93 -10.56 2.00
N THR A 132 20.50 -9.54 2.75
CA THR A 132 20.07 -9.71 4.15
C THR A 132 18.65 -10.26 4.26
N LYS A 133 17.90 -10.29 3.15
CA LYS A 133 16.47 -10.59 3.07
C LYS A 133 15.62 -9.71 4.00
N LYS A 134 16.07 -8.53 4.43
CA LYS A 134 15.31 -7.67 5.35
C LYS A 134 14.26 -6.81 4.64
N GLY A 135 14.47 -6.47 3.38
CA GLY A 135 13.53 -5.68 2.59
C GLY A 135 13.09 -6.41 1.33
N LEU A 136 11.80 -6.32 1.00
CA LEU A 136 11.27 -6.70 -0.30
C LEU A 136 10.79 -5.44 -1.02
N LEU A 137 11.49 -5.07 -2.09
CA LEU A 137 11.13 -3.92 -2.95
C LEU A 137 10.26 -4.43 -4.10
N VAL A 138 9.01 -4.00 -4.14
CA VAL A 138 8.04 -4.40 -5.17
C VAL A 138 7.78 -3.20 -6.07
N GLN A 139 8.22 -3.25 -7.31
CA GLN A 139 8.03 -2.13 -8.23
C GLN A 139 6.61 -2.07 -8.78
N LYS A 140 6.14 -0.87 -9.12
CA LYS A 140 4.85 -0.60 -9.79
C LYS A 140 3.63 -0.98 -8.93
N TRP A 141 3.30 -2.27 -8.85
CA TRP A 141 2.15 -2.82 -8.15
C TRP A 141 2.53 -4.04 -7.31
N GLY A 142 1.92 -4.16 -6.12
CA GLY A 142 2.07 -5.32 -5.26
C GLY A 142 0.73 -5.92 -4.85
N PRO A 143 0.71 -7.18 -4.41
CA PRO A 143 -0.50 -7.89 -3.96
C PRO A 143 -0.94 -7.39 -2.58
N GLN A 144 -1.43 -6.15 -2.52
CA GLN A 144 -1.70 -5.42 -1.27
C GLN A 144 -2.63 -6.18 -0.33
N LEU A 145 -3.68 -6.82 -0.85
CA LEU A 145 -4.64 -7.54 -0.02
C LEU A 145 -3.98 -8.74 0.65
N GLU A 146 -3.21 -9.50 -0.12
CA GLU A 146 -2.53 -10.70 0.33
C GLU A 146 -1.44 -10.35 1.35
N ILE A 147 -0.66 -9.29 1.11
CA ILE A 147 0.35 -8.80 2.07
C ILE A 147 -0.33 -8.41 3.40
N LEU A 148 -1.38 -7.57 3.34
CA LEU A 148 -2.09 -7.11 4.54
C LEU A 148 -2.86 -8.21 5.27
N SER A 149 -3.15 -9.33 4.60
CA SER A 149 -3.82 -10.49 5.21
C SER A 149 -2.83 -11.55 5.71
N HIS A 150 -1.53 -11.37 5.48
CA HIS A 150 -0.50 -12.31 5.87
C HIS A 150 -0.14 -12.16 7.34
N LYS A 151 -0.02 -13.28 8.07
CA LYS A 151 0.32 -13.32 9.51
C LYS A 151 1.55 -12.48 9.91
N SER A 152 2.53 -12.38 9.01
CA SER A 152 3.78 -11.67 9.27
C SER A 152 3.66 -10.15 9.23
N THR A 153 2.57 -9.60 8.69
CA THR A 153 2.31 -8.16 8.60
C THR A 153 1.29 -7.76 9.66
#